data_AF-A0A329SDN3-F1
#
_entry.id   AF-A0A329SDN3-F1
#
_cell.length_a   1.000
_cell.length_b   1.000
_cell.length_c   1.000
_cell.angle_alpha   90.00
_cell.angle_beta   90.00
_cell.angle_gamma   90.00
#
_symmetry.space_group_name_H-M   'P 1'
#
loop_
_entity.id
_entity.type
_entity.pdbx_description
1 polymer ?
#
loop_
_entity_poly.entity_id
_entity_poly.type
_entity_poly.pdbx_seq_one_letter_code
_entity_poly.pdbx_strand_id
1 'polypeptide(L)'
;MGNVWSYYEDSVAFDKAACLSSGGASYECSAFYTSFRRSAAKVVLQQEASGLTSEREQVLLTLENWVGEASVLYDQDGEFPVTVAMQQELAFDPSKAGDATRQKDDGGVPATLEENILKGLCSNPLSTPDSIYKIMVQLGKRLGGDDFLRVVGKYPRAARLFASQQLIARSDVANTFQMNVLREDYSQAAAIVGKAAYGDRVLDAKRNRLEEASKLLRVSLNISPPSITSAISQSASKLHEQCVARSADSFNQVMTSEMLQLLETQRAMERTLGIPAGLLVGSSLVETIQKLVTLHPVHRQALVMAVDCAEQYTVPPRQFWWTLLRVLARTDQWETLLALARANRPSIGYVPIVEVMLDDDKHDLARDLLNVIQDTDEHEQVLALLEEDADGEEQEHFHVDTL
;
A
#
# COMPACT_ATOMS: atom_id res chain seq x y z
N MET A 1 -4.27 4.93 -2.28
CA MET A 1 -3.08 5.72 -2.68
C MET A 1 -3.11 6.02 -4.19
N GLY A 2 -4.19 6.63 -4.71
CA GLY A 2 -4.57 6.46 -6.12
C GLY A 2 -4.36 7.60 -7.12
N ASN A 3 -4.10 8.85 -6.69
CA ASN A 3 -4.30 10.00 -7.62
C ASN A 3 -3.11 10.96 -7.77
N VAL A 4 -1.96 10.72 -7.11
CA VAL A 4 -0.80 11.65 -7.20
C VAL A 4 0.17 11.25 -8.33
N TRP A 5 0.21 9.97 -8.69
CA TRP A 5 1.19 9.45 -9.65
C TRP A 5 0.66 9.29 -11.08
N SER A 6 -0.65 9.50 -11.29
CA SER A 6 -1.30 9.39 -12.60
C SER A 6 -1.11 10.62 -13.51
N TYR A 7 -0.42 11.67 -13.03
CA TYR A 7 -0.26 12.95 -13.73
C TYR A 7 1.10 13.13 -14.43
N TYR A 8 1.96 12.10 -14.48
CA TYR A 8 3.19 12.19 -15.27
C TYR A 8 2.88 11.84 -16.73
N GLU A 9 2.56 12.88 -17.51
CA GLU A 9 1.87 12.87 -18.80
C GLU A 9 2.63 12.26 -20.00
N ASP A 10 3.92 11.89 -19.89
CA ASP A 10 4.72 11.65 -21.10
C ASP A 10 5.31 10.25 -21.29
N SER A 11 5.16 9.31 -20.34
CA SER A 11 5.73 7.97 -20.48
C SER A 11 4.69 6.85 -20.54
N VAL A 12 4.77 6.05 -21.60
CA VAL A 12 3.97 4.82 -21.84
C VAL A 12 4.22 3.75 -20.77
N ALA A 13 5.28 3.90 -19.97
CA ALA A 13 5.63 3.05 -18.84
C ALA A 13 6.03 3.92 -17.63
N PHE A 14 5.66 3.49 -16.43
CA PHE A 14 6.03 4.13 -15.18
C PHE A 14 7.52 3.83 -14.87
N ASP A 15 8.32 4.88 -14.73
CA ASP A 15 9.72 4.79 -14.32
C ASP A 15 9.92 5.52 -12.99
N LYS A 16 10.08 4.74 -11.91
CA LYS A 16 10.31 5.27 -10.57
C LYS A 16 11.58 6.14 -10.50
N ALA A 17 12.65 5.75 -11.20
CA ALA A 17 13.91 6.49 -11.14
C ALA A 17 13.81 7.86 -11.83
N ALA A 18 13.08 7.93 -12.95
CA ALA A 18 12.76 9.20 -13.61
C ALA A 18 11.90 10.10 -12.72
N CYS A 19 10.87 9.55 -12.06
CA CYS A 19 10.02 10.32 -11.15
C CYS A 19 10.79 10.90 -9.96
N LEU A 20 11.74 10.16 -9.40
CA LEU A 20 12.55 10.60 -8.26
C LEU A 20 13.66 11.60 -8.66
N SER A 21 14.15 11.54 -9.90
CA SER A 21 15.22 12.41 -10.40
C SER A 21 14.71 13.73 -10.97
N SER A 22 13.49 13.77 -11.52
CA SER A 22 12.90 14.97 -12.14
C SER A 22 12.74 16.18 -11.18
N GLY A 23 12.85 15.98 -9.87
CA GLY A 23 12.70 17.05 -8.88
C GLY A 23 13.95 17.36 -8.05
N GLY A 24 15.14 16.80 -8.35
CA GLY A 24 16.32 16.92 -7.48
C GLY A 24 16.21 16.20 -6.11
N ALA A 25 15.00 15.80 -5.74
CA ALA A 25 14.63 15.17 -4.47
C ALA A 25 15.41 13.89 -4.15
N SER A 26 15.81 13.09 -5.15
CA SER A 26 16.57 11.85 -4.88
C SER A 26 17.93 12.11 -4.23
N TYR A 27 18.64 13.18 -4.64
CA TYR A 27 19.96 13.49 -4.08
C TYR A 27 19.82 14.08 -2.67
N GLU A 28 18.86 14.99 -2.48
CA GLU A 28 18.55 15.59 -1.18
C GLU A 28 18.06 14.54 -0.17
N CYS A 29 17.25 13.57 -0.60
CA CYS A 29 16.79 12.47 0.25
C CYS A 29 17.95 11.57 0.70
N SER A 30 18.85 11.16 -0.20
CA SER A 30 19.99 10.32 0.19
C SER A 30 20.98 11.09 1.07
N ALA A 31 21.26 12.36 0.78
CA ALA A 31 22.07 13.21 1.63
C ALA A 31 21.48 13.33 3.05
N PHE A 32 20.16 13.55 3.16
CA PHE A 32 19.44 13.55 4.43
C PHE A 32 19.62 12.23 5.19
N TYR A 33 19.35 11.08 4.56
CA TYR A 33 19.45 9.77 5.23
C TYR A 33 20.89 9.41 5.60
N THR A 34 21.90 9.81 4.82
CA THR A 34 23.29 9.59 5.19
C THR A 34 23.71 10.39 6.44
N SER A 35 23.24 11.64 6.57
CA SER A 35 23.44 12.44 7.78
C SER A 35 22.67 11.85 8.95
N PHE A 36 21.40 11.52 8.73
CA PHE A 36 20.52 10.97 9.75
C PHE A 36 21.04 9.65 10.30
N ARG A 37 21.54 8.75 9.44
CA ARG A 37 22.17 7.49 9.84
C ARG A 37 23.34 7.70 10.79
N ARG A 38 24.21 8.70 10.53
CA ARG A 38 25.34 9.00 11.44
C ARG A 38 24.83 9.46 12.80
N SER A 39 23.80 10.30 12.82
CA SER A 39 23.19 10.77 14.07
C SER A 39 22.51 9.64 14.83
N ALA A 40 21.73 8.80 14.15
CA ALA A 40 21.11 7.61 14.74
C ALA A 40 22.16 6.66 15.32
N ALA A 41 23.26 6.39 14.60
CA ALA A 41 24.36 5.58 15.10
C ALA A 41 25.02 6.20 16.35
N LYS A 42 25.15 7.53 16.41
CA LYS A 42 25.67 8.23 17.59
C LYS A 42 24.73 8.09 18.80
N VAL A 43 23.42 8.24 18.60
CA VAL A 43 22.41 8.05 19.66
C VAL A 43 22.44 6.61 20.18
N VAL A 44 22.55 5.63 19.28
CA VAL A 44 22.69 4.22 19.60
C VAL A 44 23.95 3.92 20.45
N LEU A 45 25.06 4.63 20.21
CA LEU A 45 26.28 4.48 20.99
C LEU A 45 26.21 5.15 22.38
N GLN A 46 25.39 6.20 22.53
CA GLN A 46 25.31 7.00 23.75
C GLN A 46 24.31 6.45 24.78
N GLN A 47 23.26 5.75 24.35
CA GLN A 47 22.28 5.14 25.27
C GLN A 47 22.77 3.77 25.75
N GLU A 48 22.84 3.52 27.06
CA GLU A 48 22.95 2.17 27.61
C GLU A 48 21.66 1.39 27.29
N ALA A 49 21.77 0.14 26.82
CA ALA A 49 20.60 -0.69 26.52
C ALA A 49 20.00 -1.01 27.87
N SER A 50 18.73 -0.67 28.07
CA SER A 50 17.98 -1.17 29.21
C SER A 50 17.85 -2.68 29.04
N GLY A 51 18.78 -3.43 29.62
CA GLY A 51 18.82 -4.89 29.59
C GLY A 51 17.72 -5.54 30.43
N LEU A 52 16.71 -4.78 30.86
CA LEU A 52 15.62 -5.26 31.69
C LEU A 52 14.67 -6.08 30.83
N THR A 53 14.56 -7.37 31.16
CA THR A 53 13.67 -8.32 30.48
C THR A 53 12.22 -7.85 30.46
N SER A 54 11.79 -7.11 31.49
CA SER A 54 10.45 -6.53 31.59
C SER A 54 10.15 -5.50 30.48
N GLU A 55 11.10 -4.65 30.13
CA GLU A 55 10.92 -3.65 29.06
C GLU A 55 10.87 -4.32 27.68
N ARG A 56 11.70 -5.36 27.50
CA ARG A 56 11.67 -6.20 26.30
C ARG A 56 10.32 -6.89 26.12
N GLU A 57 9.75 -7.44 27.19
CA GLU A 57 8.43 -8.07 27.14
C GLU A 57 7.33 -7.06 26.85
N GLN A 58 7.39 -5.86 27.46
CA GLN A 58 6.40 -4.82 27.22
C GLN A 58 6.42 -4.32 25.77
N VAL A 59 7.61 -4.10 25.19
CA VAL A 59 7.73 -3.69 23.78
C VAL A 59 7.27 -4.80 22.82
N LEU A 60 7.54 -6.07 23.14
CA LEU A 60 7.00 -7.16 22.32
C LEU A 60 5.48 -7.26 22.42
N LEU A 61 4.90 -7.04 23.60
CA LEU A 61 3.45 -7.01 23.80
C LEU A 61 2.78 -5.83 23.07
N THR A 62 3.40 -4.66 23.02
CA THR A 62 2.86 -3.53 22.23
C THR A 62 2.89 -3.83 20.74
N LEU A 63 3.91 -4.54 20.26
CA LEU A 63 4.02 -4.94 18.86
C LEU A 63 3.11 -6.11 18.49
N GLU A 64 2.84 -7.04 19.41
CA GLU A 64 1.89 -8.13 19.21
C GLU A 64 0.45 -7.61 19.15
N ASN A 65 0.13 -6.61 19.96
CA ASN A 65 -1.16 -5.92 19.95
C ASN A 65 -1.22 -4.74 18.96
N TRP A 66 -0.24 -4.64 18.04
CA TRP A 66 -0.19 -3.56 17.09
C TRP A 66 -1.40 -3.63 16.15
N VAL A 67 -2.25 -2.59 16.19
CA VAL A 67 -3.37 -2.46 15.27
C VAL A 67 -2.82 -2.18 13.87
N GLY A 68 -2.84 -3.19 13.00
CA GLY A 68 -2.37 -3.03 11.63
C GLY A 68 -3.15 -1.96 10.87
N GLU A 69 -2.46 -1.15 10.06
CA GLU A 69 -3.08 -0.06 9.27
C GLU A 69 -4.23 -0.58 8.37
N ALA A 70 -4.12 -1.85 7.97
CA ALA A 70 -5.13 -2.62 7.25
C ALA A 70 -6.49 -2.68 7.95
N SER A 71 -6.49 -2.80 9.28
CA SER A 71 -7.70 -2.87 10.09
C SER A 71 -8.40 -1.52 10.20
N VAL A 72 -7.66 -0.42 10.05
CA VAL A 72 -8.17 0.95 10.26
C VAL A 72 -8.70 1.56 8.95
N LEU A 73 -8.09 1.22 7.81
CA LEU A 73 -8.43 1.81 6.51
C LEU A 73 -9.56 1.08 5.76
N TYR A 74 -9.83 -0.19 6.09
CA TYR A 74 -10.75 -1.05 5.33
C TYR A 74 -11.85 -1.67 6.20
N ASP A 75 -12.35 -0.90 7.17
CA ASP A 75 -13.43 -1.28 8.10
C ASP A 75 -14.81 -1.47 7.41
N GLN A 76 -14.90 -1.35 6.08
CA GLN A 76 -16.10 -1.69 5.33
C GLN A 76 -15.98 -3.12 4.79
N ASP A 77 -16.60 -4.07 5.51
CA ASP A 77 -16.81 -5.48 5.12
C ASP A 77 -17.36 -5.67 3.68
N GLY A 78 -17.88 -4.61 3.06
CA GLY A 78 -18.40 -4.59 1.69
C GLY A 78 -17.36 -4.34 0.59
N GLU A 79 -16.19 -3.76 0.90
CA GLU A 79 -15.16 -3.45 -0.11
C GLU A 79 -14.09 -4.54 -0.23
N PHE A 80 -13.85 -5.27 0.86
CA PHE A 80 -12.86 -6.34 0.92
C PHE A 80 -13.43 -7.55 1.67
N PRO A 81 -13.61 -8.71 1.01
CA PRO A 81 -13.85 -9.94 1.74
C PRO A 81 -12.52 -10.40 2.36
N VAL A 82 -12.20 -9.87 3.55
CA VAL A 82 -11.00 -10.21 4.36
C VAL A 82 -10.97 -11.71 4.77
N THR A 83 -12.02 -12.47 4.42
CA THR A 83 -12.24 -13.86 4.85
C THR A 83 -12.32 -14.87 3.71
N VAL A 84 -11.87 -14.55 2.49
CA VAL A 84 -11.76 -15.58 1.45
C VAL A 84 -10.52 -16.44 1.71
N ALA A 85 -10.66 -17.46 2.55
CA ALA A 85 -9.75 -18.59 2.56
C ALA A 85 -9.90 -19.33 1.22
N MET A 86 -9.25 -18.84 0.15
CA MET A 86 -9.21 -19.57 -1.10
C MET A 86 -8.31 -20.79 -0.91
N GLN A 87 -8.92 -21.98 -0.89
CA GLN A 87 -8.21 -23.26 -0.86
C GLN A 87 -7.50 -23.55 -2.19
N GLN A 88 -7.89 -22.87 -3.28
CA GLN A 88 -7.38 -23.09 -4.61
C GLN A 88 -6.48 -21.93 -5.05
N GLU A 89 -5.25 -22.25 -5.47
CA GLU A 89 -4.32 -21.25 -5.99
C GLU A 89 -4.81 -20.70 -7.34
N LEU A 90 -4.89 -19.37 -7.44
CA LEU A 90 -5.16 -18.66 -8.69
C LEU A 90 -3.87 -18.62 -9.53
N ALA A 91 -3.50 -19.75 -10.10
CA ALA A 91 -2.30 -19.88 -10.91
C ALA A 91 -2.59 -19.49 -12.37
N PHE A 92 -1.73 -18.63 -12.94
CA PHE A 92 -1.76 -18.34 -14.36
C PHE A 92 -0.82 -19.29 -15.12
N ASP A 93 -1.39 -20.13 -15.98
CA ASP A 93 -0.62 -21.00 -16.87
C ASP A 93 -0.56 -20.39 -18.29
N PRO A 94 0.61 -19.91 -18.75
CA PRO A 94 0.77 -19.29 -20.06
C PRO A 94 0.56 -20.28 -21.22
N SER A 95 0.65 -21.60 -20.97
CA SER A 95 0.44 -22.63 -22.01
C SER A 95 -1.02 -22.74 -22.43
N LYS A 96 -1.96 -22.49 -21.51
CA LYS A 96 -3.41 -22.46 -21.80
C LYS A 96 -3.84 -21.21 -22.58
N ALA A 97 -3.09 -20.11 -22.46
CA ALA A 97 -3.32 -18.90 -23.24
C ALA A 97 -2.87 -19.06 -24.71
N GLY A 98 -1.82 -19.86 -24.96
CA GLY A 98 -1.30 -20.13 -26.31
C GLY A 98 -2.15 -21.08 -27.16
N ASP A 99 -2.95 -21.95 -26.54
CA ASP A 99 -3.89 -22.81 -27.28
C ASP A 99 -5.10 -22.02 -27.81
N ALA A 100 -5.41 -20.87 -27.20
CA ALA A 100 -6.40 -19.93 -27.70
C ALA A 100 -5.98 -19.26 -29.02
N THR A 101 -4.66 -19.18 -29.31
CA THR A 101 -4.17 -18.66 -30.59
C THR A 101 -4.25 -19.68 -31.73
N ARG A 102 -4.42 -20.98 -31.43
CA ARG A 102 -4.63 -22.05 -32.42
C ARG A 102 -6.11 -22.32 -32.72
N GLN A 103 -7.03 -21.85 -31.88
CA GLN A 103 -8.44 -21.67 -32.24
C GLN A 103 -8.71 -20.24 -32.72
N LYS A 104 -7.91 -19.78 -33.68
CA LYS A 104 -8.32 -18.70 -34.59
C LYS A 104 -9.21 -19.24 -35.71
N ASP A 105 -10.08 -20.19 -35.36
CA ASP A 105 -11.19 -20.59 -36.19
C ASP A 105 -12.43 -19.92 -35.62
N ASP A 106 -13.24 -19.40 -36.54
CA ASP A 106 -14.52 -18.72 -36.40
C ASP A 106 -15.61 -19.68 -35.82
N GLY A 107 -15.27 -20.38 -34.75
CA GLY A 107 -16.07 -21.38 -34.05
C GLY A 107 -16.99 -20.70 -33.05
N GLY A 108 -17.95 -19.94 -33.57
CA GLY A 108 -19.07 -19.46 -32.79
C GLY A 108 -19.70 -20.63 -32.04
N VAL A 109 -19.73 -20.56 -30.71
CA VAL A 109 -20.76 -21.24 -29.93
C VAL A 109 -22.08 -20.87 -30.62
N PRO A 110 -22.88 -21.84 -31.12
CA PRO A 110 -24.10 -21.52 -31.83
C PRO A 110 -24.92 -20.60 -30.93
N ALA A 111 -25.30 -19.44 -31.45
CA ALA A 111 -25.96 -18.39 -30.69
C ALA A 111 -27.20 -18.98 -30.01
N THR A 112 -27.04 -19.34 -28.74
CA THR A 112 -28.13 -19.92 -27.95
C THR A 112 -29.21 -18.86 -27.86
N LEU A 113 -30.48 -19.29 -27.78
CA LEU A 113 -31.58 -18.36 -27.58
C LEU A 113 -31.30 -17.43 -26.39
N GLU A 114 -30.69 -17.99 -25.35
CA GLU A 114 -30.28 -17.30 -24.12
C GLU A 114 -29.16 -16.28 -24.37
N GLU A 115 -28.16 -16.56 -25.21
CA GLU A 115 -27.12 -15.58 -25.59
C GLU A 115 -27.71 -14.40 -26.37
N ASN A 116 -28.66 -14.66 -27.28
CA ASN A 116 -29.35 -13.60 -28.03
C ASN A 116 -30.21 -12.72 -27.12
N ILE A 117 -30.90 -13.32 -26.15
CA ILE A 117 -31.66 -12.59 -25.13
C ILE A 117 -30.71 -11.77 -24.25
N LEU A 118 -29.58 -12.34 -23.81
CA LEU A 118 -28.58 -11.64 -23.00
C LEU A 118 -28.00 -10.44 -23.74
N LYS A 119 -27.71 -10.58 -25.04
CA LYS A 119 -27.28 -9.48 -25.91
C LYS A 119 -28.31 -8.36 -25.95
N GLY A 120 -29.58 -8.70 -26.17
CA GLY A 120 -30.68 -7.73 -26.20
C GLY A 120 -30.85 -6.98 -24.87
N LEU A 121 -30.77 -7.69 -23.75
CA LEU A 121 -30.85 -7.11 -22.41
C LEU A 121 -29.64 -6.23 -22.06
N CYS A 122 -28.44 -6.59 -22.51
CA CYS A 122 -27.23 -5.80 -22.27
C CYS A 122 -27.24 -4.50 -23.10
N SER A 123 -27.72 -4.54 -24.34
CA SER A 123 -27.82 -3.37 -25.21
C SER A 123 -28.90 -2.37 -24.78
N ASN A 124 -29.92 -2.81 -24.03
CA ASN A 124 -31.00 -1.93 -23.58
C ASN A 124 -30.66 -1.25 -22.23
N PRO A 125 -30.48 0.09 -22.18
CA PRO A 125 -30.13 0.80 -20.95
C PRO A 125 -31.22 0.71 -19.86
N LEU A 126 -32.48 0.46 -20.22
CA LEU A 126 -33.61 0.32 -19.29
C LEU A 126 -33.78 -1.09 -18.71
N SER A 127 -32.94 -2.04 -19.13
CA SER A 127 -32.98 -3.42 -18.64
C SER A 127 -32.60 -3.51 -17.16
N THR A 128 -33.39 -4.25 -16.38
CA THR A 128 -33.17 -4.44 -14.94
C THR A 128 -32.05 -5.46 -14.67
N PRO A 129 -31.24 -5.25 -13.62
CA PRO A 129 -30.21 -6.21 -13.18
C PRO A 129 -30.76 -7.63 -12.92
N ASP A 130 -31.98 -7.74 -12.39
CA ASP A 130 -32.65 -9.01 -12.11
C ASP A 130 -32.95 -9.83 -13.39
N SER A 131 -33.36 -9.15 -14.47
CA SER A 131 -33.61 -9.80 -15.76
C SER A 131 -32.33 -10.37 -16.37
N ILE A 132 -31.23 -9.62 -16.28
CA ILE A 132 -29.90 -10.06 -16.73
C ILE A 132 -29.45 -11.28 -15.91
N TYR A 133 -29.63 -11.23 -14.60
CA TYR A 133 -29.27 -12.33 -13.69
C TYR A 133 -30.03 -13.62 -14.00
N LYS A 134 -31.35 -13.55 -14.17
CA LYS A 134 -32.19 -14.73 -14.47
C LYS A 134 -31.74 -15.45 -15.73
N ILE A 135 -31.41 -14.70 -16.79
CA ILE A 135 -30.91 -15.26 -18.04
C ILE A 135 -29.51 -15.84 -17.85
N MET A 136 -28.63 -15.19 -17.08
CA MET A 136 -27.31 -15.75 -16.77
C MET A 136 -27.40 -17.08 -16.01
N VAL A 137 -28.31 -17.22 -15.05
CA VAL A 137 -28.53 -18.49 -14.33
C VAL A 137 -29.04 -19.59 -15.27
N GLN A 138 -29.92 -19.25 -16.21
CA GLN A 138 -30.40 -20.21 -17.21
C GLN A 138 -29.30 -20.61 -18.19
N LEU A 139 -28.46 -19.66 -18.60
CA LEU A 139 -27.32 -19.87 -19.48
C LEU A 139 -26.28 -20.78 -18.79
N GLY A 140 -25.96 -20.54 -17.51
CA GLY A 140 -25.03 -21.36 -16.74
C GLY A 140 -25.52 -22.78 -16.43
N LYS A 141 -26.82 -23.04 -16.51
CA LYS A 141 -27.37 -24.42 -16.43
C LYS A 141 -27.21 -25.20 -17.72
N ARG A 142 -27.02 -24.50 -18.86
CA ARG A 142 -26.93 -25.09 -20.20
C ARG A 142 -25.49 -25.18 -20.70
N LEU A 143 -24.70 -24.14 -20.44
CA LEU A 143 -23.29 -24.05 -20.78
C LEU A 143 -22.44 -24.50 -19.59
N GLY A 144 -21.39 -25.27 -19.86
CA GLY A 144 -20.38 -25.62 -18.84
C GLY A 144 -19.51 -24.40 -18.48
N GLY A 145 -18.73 -24.53 -17.39
CA GLY A 145 -17.98 -23.43 -16.75
C GLY A 145 -17.29 -22.46 -17.72
N ASP A 146 -16.27 -22.92 -18.45
CA ASP A 146 -15.46 -22.03 -19.30
C ASP A 146 -16.24 -21.43 -20.48
N ASP A 147 -17.14 -22.21 -21.10
CA ASP A 147 -17.98 -21.73 -22.21
C ASP A 147 -18.99 -20.68 -21.74
N PHE A 148 -19.56 -20.86 -20.55
CA PHE A 148 -20.41 -19.88 -19.90
C PHE A 148 -19.64 -18.58 -19.61
N LEU A 149 -18.44 -18.67 -19.01
CA LEU A 149 -17.61 -17.51 -18.71
C LEU A 149 -17.20 -16.77 -19.98
N ARG A 150 -16.90 -17.49 -21.07
CA ARG A 150 -16.60 -16.90 -22.38
C ARG A 150 -17.79 -16.11 -22.92
N VAL A 151 -19.02 -16.64 -22.84
CA VAL A 151 -20.23 -15.94 -23.33
C VAL A 151 -20.57 -14.73 -22.47
N VAL A 152 -20.53 -14.85 -21.14
CA VAL A 152 -20.79 -13.72 -20.22
C VAL A 152 -19.73 -12.63 -20.38
N GLY A 153 -18.47 -13.03 -20.58
CA GLY A 153 -17.34 -12.15 -20.77
C GLY A 153 -17.44 -11.23 -22.00
N LYS A 154 -18.15 -11.65 -23.06
CA LYS A 154 -18.39 -10.81 -24.26
C LYS A 154 -19.21 -9.56 -23.96
N TYR A 155 -20.04 -9.57 -22.91
CA TYR A 155 -20.99 -8.51 -22.62
C TYR A 155 -20.61 -7.75 -21.34
N PRO A 156 -20.13 -6.48 -21.42
CA PRO A 156 -19.60 -5.76 -20.26
C PRO A 156 -20.57 -5.61 -19.08
N ARG A 157 -21.87 -5.41 -19.35
CA ARG A 157 -22.89 -5.28 -18.28
C ARG A 157 -23.14 -6.60 -17.56
N ALA A 158 -23.21 -7.71 -18.30
CA ALA A 158 -23.36 -9.04 -17.72
C ALA A 158 -22.11 -9.45 -16.93
N ALA A 159 -20.91 -9.20 -17.49
CA ALA A 159 -19.65 -9.47 -16.82
C ALA A 159 -19.50 -8.70 -15.49
N ARG A 160 -19.87 -7.40 -15.48
CA ARG A 160 -19.86 -6.58 -14.25
C ARG A 160 -20.83 -7.11 -13.20
N LEU A 161 -22.05 -7.48 -13.61
CA LEU A 161 -23.06 -8.02 -12.71
C LEU A 161 -22.66 -9.40 -12.17
N PHE A 162 -22.06 -10.25 -13.01
CA PHE A 162 -21.51 -11.54 -12.60
C PHE A 162 -20.41 -11.35 -11.57
N ALA A 163 -19.43 -10.50 -11.86
CA ALA A 163 -18.31 -10.24 -10.95
C ALA A 163 -18.79 -9.66 -9.61
N SER A 164 -19.74 -8.71 -9.61
CA SER A 164 -20.26 -8.14 -8.36
C SER A 164 -21.00 -9.18 -7.52
N GLN A 165 -21.78 -10.06 -8.13
CA GLN A 165 -22.47 -11.13 -7.41
C GLN A 165 -21.51 -12.16 -6.82
N GLN A 166 -20.44 -12.51 -7.53
CA GLN A 166 -19.44 -13.45 -7.02
C GLN A 166 -18.66 -12.87 -5.83
N LEU A 167 -18.39 -11.56 -5.85
CA LEU A 167 -17.79 -10.85 -4.72
C LEU A 167 -18.71 -10.85 -3.48
N ILE A 168 -20.02 -10.63 -3.69
CA ILE A 168 -21.03 -10.64 -2.62
C ILE A 168 -21.26 -12.06 -2.07
N ALA A 169 -21.24 -13.07 -2.94
CA ALA A 169 -21.49 -14.46 -2.57
C ALA A 169 -20.32 -15.13 -1.83
N ARG A 170 -19.14 -14.47 -1.74
CA ARG A 170 -17.91 -14.95 -1.08
C ARG A 170 -17.39 -16.32 -1.55
N SER A 171 -18.00 -16.94 -2.55
CA SER A 171 -17.80 -18.36 -2.87
C SER A 171 -16.94 -18.64 -4.10
N ASP A 172 -16.76 -17.69 -5.03
CA ASP A 172 -16.09 -18.03 -6.30
C ASP A 172 -15.35 -16.87 -6.99
N VAL A 173 -14.33 -16.37 -6.31
CA VAL A 173 -13.34 -15.44 -6.92
C VAL A 173 -12.60 -16.13 -8.09
N ALA A 174 -12.52 -17.46 -8.10
CA ALA A 174 -11.84 -18.23 -9.15
C ALA A 174 -12.54 -18.10 -10.51
N ASN A 175 -13.87 -18.16 -10.58
CA ASN A 175 -14.60 -17.93 -11.83
C ASN A 175 -14.41 -16.51 -12.38
N THR A 176 -14.34 -15.51 -11.50
CA THR A 176 -14.10 -14.12 -11.96
C THR A 176 -12.68 -13.94 -12.50
N PHE A 177 -11.71 -14.60 -11.88
CA PHE A 177 -10.34 -14.65 -12.37
C PHE A 177 -10.26 -15.35 -13.73
N GLN A 178 -10.83 -16.56 -13.85
CA GLN A 178 -10.85 -17.32 -15.11
C GLN A 178 -11.55 -16.56 -16.23
N MET A 179 -12.67 -15.90 -15.95
CA MET A 179 -13.37 -15.06 -16.93
C MET A 179 -12.45 -13.94 -17.47
N ASN A 180 -11.68 -13.28 -16.61
CA ASN A 180 -10.78 -12.20 -17.03
C ASN A 180 -9.57 -12.75 -17.81
N VAL A 181 -9.04 -13.90 -17.42
CA VAL A 181 -7.98 -14.59 -18.18
C VAL A 181 -8.47 -14.99 -19.57
N LEU A 182 -9.69 -15.55 -19.69
CA LEU A 182 -10.29 -15.92 -20.97
C LEU A 182 -10.59 -14.71 -21.89
N ARG A 183 -10.72 -13.52 -21.31
CA ARG A 183 -10.91 -12.26 -22.04
C ARG A 183 -9.61 -11.55 -22.42
N GLU A 184 -8.46 -12.11 -22.04
CA GLU A 184 -7.15 -11.45 -22.14
C GLU A 184 -7.05 -10.14 -21.33
N ASP A 185 -7.96 -9.92 -20.37
CA ASP A 185 -7.98 -8.77 -19.46
C ASP A 185 -7.09 -9.08 -18.23
N TYR A 186 -5.78 -9.22 -18.45
CA TYR A 186 -4.81 -9.63 -17.42
C TYR A 186 -4.63 -8.62 -16.28
N SER A 187 -4.86 -7.33 -16.54
CA SER A 187 -4.82 -6.26 -15.52
C SER A 187 -5.89 -6.47 -14.44
N GLN A 188 -7.11 -6.81 -14.85
CA GLN A 188 -8.21 -7.11 -13.91
C GLN A 188 -7.99 -8.45 -13.21
N ALA A 189 -7.43 -9.45 -13.90
CA ALA A 189 -7.05 -10.72 -13.29
C ALA A 189 -5.98 -10.51 -12.19
N ALA A 190 -4.95 -9.70 -12.46
CA ALA A 190 -3.93 -9.36 -11.47
C ALA A 190 -4.51 -8.60 -10.27
N ALA A 191 -5.44 -7.67 -10.49
CA ALA A 191 -6.11 -6.95 -9.42
C ALA A 191 -6.88 -7.89 -8.48
N ILE A 192 -7.54 -8.93 -9.02
CA ILE A 192 -8.25 -9.94 -8.22
C ILE A 192 -7.25 -10.73 -7.37
N VAL A 193 -6.16 -11.20 -7.96
CA VAL A 193 -5.13 -11.98 -7.26
C VAL A 193 -4.44 -11.14 -6.19
N GLY A 194 -4.12 -9.88 -6.48
CA GLY A 194 -3.54 -8.94 -5.52
C GLY A 194 -4.47 -8.65 -4.34
N LYS A 195 -5.78 -8.49 -4.60
CA LYS A 195 -6.78 -8.37 -3.53
C LYS A 195 -6.87 -9.63 -2.68
N ALA A 196 -6.81 -10.81 -3.30
CA ALA A 196 -6.79 -12.08 -2.59
C ALA A 196 -5.52 -12.24 -1.75
N ALA A 197 -4.36 -11.77 -2.22
CA ALA A 197 -3.11 -11.80 -1.45
C ALA A 197 -3.18 -10.94 -0.17
N TYR A 198 -3.98 -9.87 -0.19
CA TYR A 198 -4.15 -9.00 0.99
C TYR A 198 -4.89 -9.68 2.14
N GLY A 199 -5.90 -10.51 1.83
CA GLY A 199 -6.66 -11.27 2.82
C GLY A 199 -5.92 -12.48 3.40
N ASP A 200 -4.79 -12.89 2.81
CA ASP A 200 -4.03 -14.02 3.29
C ASP A 200 -3.20 -13.67 4.53
N ARG A 201 -3.46 -14.39 5.62
CA ARG A 201 -2.67 -14.32 6.85
C ARG A 201 -1.35 -15.11 6.76
N VAL A 202 -1.29 -16.09 5.86
CA VAL A 202 -0.10 -16.92 5.65
C VAL A 202 0.83 -16.23 4.66
N LEU A 203 2.05 -15.92 5.11
CA LEU A 203 3.02 -15.14 4.35
C LEU A 203 3.43 -15.79 3.03
N ASP A 204 3.65 -17.11 3.03
CA ASP A 204 4.07 -17.81 1.82
C ASP A 204 2.94 -17.84 0.77
N ALA A 205 1.67 -17.95 1.20
CA ALA A 205 0.50 -17.83 0.32
C ALA A 205 0.38 -16.41 -0.27
N LYS A 206 0.53 -15.38 0.58
CA LYS A 206 0.55 -13.98 0.15
C LYS A 206 1.66 -13.71 -0.86
N ARG A 207 2.88 -14.23 -0.62
CA ARG A 207 4.00 -14.12 -1.55
C ARG A 207 3.68 -14.78 -2.89
N ASN A 208 3.21 -16.03 -2.89
CA ASN A 208 2.88 -16.75 -4.12
C ASN A 208 1.83 -16.00 -4.94
N ARG A 209 0.78 -15.47 -4.31
CA ARG A 209 -0.25 -14.68 -5.00
C ARG A 209 0.30 -13.36 -5.55
N LEU A 210 1.16 -12.66 -4.82
CA LEU A 210 1.81 -11.45 -5.34
C LEU A 210 2.75 -11.75 -6.51
N GLU A 211 3.44 -12.89 -6.50
CA GLU A 211 4.24 -13.37 -7.63
C GLU A 211 3.36 -13.66 -8.85
N GLU A 212 2.20 -14.30 -8.67
CA GLU A 212 1.21 -14.51 -9.75
C GLU A 212 0.64 -13.18 -10.29
N ALA A 213 0.30 -12.24 -9.42
CA ALA A 213 -0.16 -10.91 -9.84
C ALA A 213 0.92 -10.17 -10.67
N SER A 214 2.18 -10.27 -10.25
CA SER A 214 3.33 -9.72 -10.99
C SER A 214 3.53 -10.40 -12.35
N LYS A 215 3.33 -11.73 -12.44
CA LYS A 215 3.38 -12.45 -13.74
C LYS A 215 2.29 -11.95 -14.68
N LEU A 216 1.05 -11.80 -14.20
CA LEU A 216 -0.10 -11.33 -15.00
C LEU A 216 0.08 -9.89 -15.50
N LEU A 217 0.58 -8.99 -14.66
CA LEU A 217 0.88 -7.61 -15.04
C LEU A 217 2.01 -7.54 -16.08
N ARG A 218 3.06 -8.36 -15.96
CA ARG A 218 4.09 -8.49 -17.01
C ARG A 218 3.51 -8.98 -18.32
N VAL A 219 2.61 -9.95 -18.28
CA VAL A 219 1.90 -10.44 -19.47
C VAL A 219 1.06 -9.32 -20.09
N SER A 220 0.31 -8.55 -19.28
CA SER A 220 -0.46 -7.37 -19.72
C SER A 220 0.42 -6.37 -20.47
N LEU A 221 1.61 -6.05 -19.93
CA LEU A 221 2.55 -5.12 -20.54
C LEU A 221 3.22 -5.64 -21.81
N ASN A 222 3.42 -6.96 -21.90
CA ASN A 222 4.04 -7.62 -23.04
C ASN A 222 3.07 -7.87 -24.20
N ILE A 223 1.76 -7.79 -23.96
CA ILE A 223 0.77 -7.78 -25.05
C ILE A 223 1.06 -6.56 -25.92
N SER A 224 1.32 -6.84 -27.19
CA SER A 224 1.87 -5.89 -28.14
C SER A 224 1.03 -4.61 -28.21
N PRO A 225 1.64 -3.41 -28.25
CA PRO A 225 0.90 -2.22 -28.60
C PRO A 225 0.20 -2.42 -29.96
N PRO A 226 -0.94 -1.76 -30.20
CA PRO A 226 -1.58 -1.83 -31.51
C PRO A 226 -0.53 -1.50 -32.59
N SER A 227 -0.35 -2.39 -33.56
CA SER A 227 0.47 -2.16 -34.76
C SER A 227 0.21 -0.76 -35.32
N ILE A 228 1.19 -0.14 -35.97
CA ILE A 228 1.07 1.20 -36.58
C ILE A 228 -0.23 1.33 -37.40
N THR A 229 -0.64 0.25 -38.08
CA THR A 229 -1.89 0.18 -38.85
C THR A 229 -3.17 0.23 -37.99
N SER A 230 -3.18 -0.40 -36.81
CA SER A 230 -4.30 -0.34 -35.86
C SER A 230 -4.30 0.91 -35.00
N ALA A 231 -3.16 1.59 -34.84
CA ALA A 231 -3.09 2.89 -34.20
C ALA A 231 -3.66 4.02 -35.10
N ILE A 232 -3.35 4.00 -36.40
CA ILE A 232 -3.85 4.98 -37.38
C ILE A 232 -5.39 4.91 -37.56
N SER A 233 -5.99 3.74 -37.32
CA SER A 233 -7.45 3.52 -37.45
C SER A 233 -8.24 3.80 -36.16
N GLN A 234 -7.57 4.09 -35.03
CA GLN A 234 -8.22 4.38 -33.76
C GLN A 234 -8.36 5.89 -33.55
N SER A 235 -9.48 6.30 -32.92
CA SER A 235 -9.64 7.68 -32.50
C SER A 235 -8.61 8.05 -31.44
N ALA A 236 -8.20 9.32 -31.41
CA ALA A 236 -7.25 9.85 -30.43
C ALA A 236 -7.69 9.56 -28.97
N SER A 237 -9.00 9.56 -28.70
CA SER A 237 -9.56 9.19 -27.39
C SER A 237 -9.25 7.75 -26.97
N LYS A 238 -9.38 6.80 -27.89
CA LYS A 238 -9.20 5.37 -27.61
C LYS A 238 -7.72 5.00 -27.43
N LEU A 239 -6.84 5.70 -28.15
CA LEU A 239 -5.40 5.60 -27.95
C LEU A 239 -4.99 6.16 -26.59
N HIS A 240 -5.53 7.31 -26.19
CA HIS A 240 -5.27 7.89 -24.88
C HIS A 240 -5.71 6.96 -23.74
N GLU A 241 -6.92 6.38 -23.81
CA GLU A 241 -7.39 5.39 -22.83
C GLU A 241 -6.46 4.18 -22.70
N GLN A 242 -5.92 3.66 -23.82
CA GLN A 242 -4.97 2.56 -23.82
C GLN A 242 -3.63 2.94 -23.17
N CYS A 243 -3.11 4.13 -23.46
CA CYS A 243 -1.89 4.63 -22.83
C CYS A 243 -2.06 4.77 -21.30
N VAL A 244 -3.20 5.29 -20.85
CA VAL A 244 -3.53 5.41 -19.42
C VAL A 244 -3.66 4.04 -18.75
N ALA A 245 -4.31 3.07 -19.39
CA ALA A 245 -4.41 1.71 -18.87
C ALA A 245 -3.02 1.05 -18.75
N ARG A 246 -2.17 1.23 -19.76
CA ARG A 246 -0.82 0.67 -19.78
C ARG A 246 0.10 1.31 -18.75
N SER A 247 0.00 2.62 -18.52
CA SER A 247 0.76 3.31 -17.47
C SER A 247 0.32 2.84 -16.08
N ALA A 248 -0.99 2.64 -15.87
CA ALA A 248 -1.52 2.07 -14.63
C ALA A 248 -1.01 0.63 -14.40
N ASP A 249 -1.00 -0.22 -15.42
CA ASP A 249 -0.44 -1.58 -15.33
C ASP A 249 1.06 -1.56 -15.03
N SER A 250 1.81 -0.66 -15.65
CA SER A 250 3.23 -0.46 -15.41
C SER A 250 3.51 -0.03 -13.98
N PHE A 251 2.70 0.90 -13.45
CA PHE A 251 2.78 1.33 -12.07
C PHE A 251 2.48 0.18 -11.11
N ASN A 252 1.37 -0.53 -11.32
CA ASN A 252 0.97 -1.68 -10.50
C ASN A 252 2.05 -2.77 -10.49
N GLN A 253 2.72 -2.99 -11.63
CA GLN A 253 3.82 -3.95 -11.74
C GLN A 253 5.00 -3.56 -10.86
N VAL A 254 5.43 -2.30 -10.91
CA VAL A 254 6.52 -1.79 -10.08
C VAL A 254 6.14 -1.89 -8.60
N MET A 255 4.96 -1.41 -8.20
CA MET A 255 4.50 -1.48 -6.80
C MET A 255 4.41 -2.92 -6.28
N THR A 256 3.93 -3.86 -7.09
CA THR A 256 3.87 -5.29 -6.71
C THR A 256 5.27 -5.86 -6.51
N SER A 257 6.23 -5.49 -7.36
CA SER A 257 7.62 -5.91 -7.19
C SER A 257 8.28 -5.32 -5.95
N GLU A 258 8.00 -4.06 -5.62
CA GLU A 258 8.51 -3.42 -4.39
C GLU A 258 7.91 -4.07 -3.14
N MET A 259 6.64 -4.44 -3.17
CA MET A 259 6.01 -5.18 -2.07
C MET A 259 6.66 -6.55 -1.86
N LEU A 260 6.97 -7.29 -2.93
CA LEU A 260 7.70 -8.56 -2.82
C LEU A 260 9.10 -8.35 -2.21
N GLN A 261 9.82 -7.32 -2.64
CA GLN A 261 11.12 -6.96 -2.07
C GLN A 261 11.01 -6.55 -0.59
N LEU A 262 9.94 -5.85 -0.21
CA LEU A 262 9.68 -5.45 1.17
C LEU A 262 9.48 -6.67 2.07
N LEU A 263 8.72 -7.68 1.63
CA LEU A 263 8.55 -8.93 2.38
C LEU A 263 9.89 -9.64 2.64
N GLU A 264 10.78 -9.66 1.65
CA GLU A 264 12.12 -10.25 1.81
C GLU A 264 13.01 -9.44 2.74
N THR A 265 12.96 -8.11 2.62
CA THR A 265 13.69 -7.18 3.49
C THR A 265 13.21 -7.32 4.93
N GLN A 266 11.90 -7.32 5.18
CA GLN A 266 11.31 -7.56 6.51
C GLN A 266 11.78 -8.89 7.11
N ARG A 267 11.76 -9.98 6.32
CA ARG A 267 12.21 -11.31 6.77
C ARG A 267 13.72 -11.36 7.05
N ALA A 268 14.52 -10.54 6.37
CA ALA A 268 15.93 -10.35 6.67
C ALA A 268 16.13 -9.53 7.96
N MET A 269 15.35 -8.46 8.15
CA MET A 269 15.39 -7.63 9.35
C MET A 269 15.02 -8.42 10.60
N GLU A 270 13.98 -9.26 10.53
CA GLU A 270 13.60 -10.14 11.65
C GLU A 270 14.73 -11.08 12.06
N ARG A 271 15.44 -11.67 11.08
CA ARG A 271 16.60 -12.54 11.32
C ARG A 271 17.78 -11.78 11.94
N THR A 272 18.07 -10.57 11.45
CA THR A 272 19.16 -9.73 11.96
C THR A 272 18.90 -9.28 13.40
N LEU A 273 17.66 -8.93 13.72
CA LEU A 273 17.27 -8.47 15.06
C LEU A 273 16.98 -9.61 16.04
N GLY A 274 16.81 -10.85 15.54
CA GLY A 274 16.47 -12.01 16.37
C GLY A 274 15.08 -11.89 17.01
N ILE A 275 14.15 -11.21 16.33
CA ILE A 275 12.76 -11.03 16.77
C ILE A 275 11.85 -12.15 16.23
N PRO A 276 10.68 -12.39 16.84
CA PRO A 276 9.73 -13.40 16.38
C PRO A 276 9.36 -13.22 14.90
N ALA A 277 9.25 -14.34 14.18
CA ALA A 277 8.87 -14.33 12.78
C ALA A 277 7.43 -13.84 12.61
N GLY A 278 7.20 -12.92 11.67
CA GLY A 278 5.89 -12.35 11.37
C GLY A 278 5.55 -11.06 12.14
N LEU A 279 6.47 -10.55 12.96
CA LEU A 279 6.27 -9.28 13.66
C LEU A 279 6.33 -8.08 12.70
N LEU A 280 7.31 -8.10 11.79
CA LEU A 280 7.49 -7.10 10.74
C LEU A 280 6.86 -7.56 9.43
N VAL A 281 6.99 -8.85 9.10
CA VAL A 281 6.64 -9.34 7.76
C VAL A 281 5.14 -9.20 7.50
N GLY A 282 4.80 -8.58 6.36
CA GLY A 282 3.43 -8.37 5.92
C GLY A 282 2.83 -7.01 6.29
N SER A 283 3.53 -6.24 7.13
CA SER A 283 3.22 -4.84 7.48
C SER A 283 3.46 -3.91 6.28
N SER A 284 2.84 -2.72 6.28
CA SER A 284 3.18 -1.67 5.30
C SER A 284 4.62 -1.17 5.50
N LEU A 285 5.20 -0.47 4.53
CA LEU A 285 6.53 0.15 4.69
C LEU A 285 6.58 1.11 5.88
N VAL A 286 5.55 1.94 6.03
CA VAL A 286 5.45 2.93 7.12
C VAL A 286 5.28 2.21 8.46
N GLU A 287 4.39 1.21 8.51
CA GLU A 287 4.20 0.39 9.71
C GLU A 287 5.49 -0.36 10.09
N THR A 288 6.26 -0.83 9.11
CA THR A 288 7.57 -1.47 9.35
C THR A 288 8.53 -0.49 10.03
N ILE A 289 8.62 0.75 9.53
CA ILE A 289 9.43 1.80 10.13
C ILE A 289 8.93 2.12 11.55
N GLN A 290 7.61 2.21 11.76
CA GLN A 290 7.04 2.46 13.09
C GLN A 290 7.41 1.35 14.09
N LYS A 291 7.28 0.09 13.68
CA LYS A 291 7.65 -1.07 14.51
C LYS A 291 9.15 -1.10 14.82
N LEU A 292 10.00 -0.79 13.84
CA LEU A 292 11.45 -0.70 14.06
C LEU A 292 11.84 0.41 15.04
N VAL A 293 11.19 1.58 14.97
CA VAL A 293 11.42 2.68 15.91
C VAL A 293 10.91 2.32 17.31
N THR A 294 9.77 1.64 17.40
CA THR A 294 9.23 1.12 18.67
C THR A 294 10.17 0.10 19.31
N LEU A 295 10.90 -0.69 18.51
CA LEU A 295 11.90 -1.65 18.98
C LEU A 295 13.20 -1.01 19.49
N HIS A 296 13.47 0.27 19.20
CA HIS A 296 14.75 0.93 19.50
C HIS A 296 15.23 0.78 20.96
N PRO A 297 14.39 0.95 22.01
CA PRO A 297 14.85 0.82 23.40
C PRO A 297 15.47 -0.54 23.71
N VAL A 298 14.93 -1.59 23.11
CA VAL A 298 15.30 -2.99 23.36
C VAL A 298 16.32 -3.49 22.34
N HIS A 299 16.25 -2.97 21.12
CA HIS A 299 17.09 -3.32 19.98
C HIS A 299 17.66 -2.04 19.36
N ARG A 300 18.78 -1.55 19.88
CA ARG A 300 19.37 -0.28 19.42
C ARG A 300 19.63 -0.23 17.90
N GLN A 301 19.98 -1.36 17.28
CA GLN A 301 20.19 -1.45 15.84
C GLN A 301 18.91 -1.19 15.03
N ALA A 302 17.72 -1.35 15.63
CA ALA A 302 16.44 -1.17 14.96
C ALA A 302 16.22 0.26 14.46
N LEU A 303 16.71 1.28 15.17
CA LEU A 303 16.63 2.67 14.72
C LEU A 303 17.47 2.89 13.45
N VAL A 304 18.70 2.37 13.40
CA VAL A 304 19.55 2.46 12.20
C VAL A 304 18.91 1.68 11.04
N MET A 305 18.35 0.51 11.31
CA MET A 305 17.63 -0.28 10.30
C MET A 305 16.37 0.42 9.79
N ALA A 306 15.66 1.18 10.63
CA ALA A 306 14.53 2.01 10.21
C ALA A 306 14.97 3.09 9.21
N VAL A 307 16.12 3.72 9.45
CA VAL A 307 16.73 4.71 8.56
C VAL A 307 17.18 4.08 7.25
N ASP A 308 17.84 2.92 7.31
CA ASP A 308 18.25 2.16 6.12
C ASP A 308 17.06 1.74 5.26
N CYS A 309 15.98 1.28 5.91
CA CYS A 309 14.74 0.93 5.25
C CYS A 309 14.09 2.15 4.58
N ALA A 310 14.03 3.29 5.28
CA ALA A 310 13.48 4.53 4.74
C ALA A 310 14.28 5.04 3.52
N GLU A 311 15.61 4.94 3.54
CA GLU A 311 16.46 5.28 2.40
C GLU A 311 16.26 4.30 1.23
N GLN A 312 16.26 2.99 1.49
CA GLN A 312 16.09 1.95 0.46
C GLN A 312 14.80 2.12 -0.34
N TYR A 313 13.70 2.48 0.33
CA TYR A 313 12.40 2.68 -0.30
C TYR A 313 12.08 4.14 -0.61
N THR A 314 13.07 5.03 -0.49
CA THR A 314 12.97 6.46 -0.86
C THR A 314 11.79 7.15 -0.18
N VAL A 315 11.61 6.90 1.12
CA VAL A 315 10.56 7.57 1.91
C VAL A 315 10.89 9.07 1.98
N PRO A 316 9.93 9.96 1.72
CA PRO A 316 10.16 11.40 1.85
C PRO A 316 10.62 11.77 3.28
N PRO A 317 11.69 12.58 3.45
CA PRO A 317 12.19 12.98 4.77
C PRO A 317 11.11 13.56 5.69
N ARG A 318 10.18 14.34 5.13
CA ARG A 318 9.04 14.91 5.88
C ARG A 318 8.13 13.81 6.44
N GLN A 319 7.80 12.80 5.63
CA GLN A 319 7.00 11.66 6.05
C GLN A 319 7.71 10.81 7.11
N PHE A 320 9.03 10.63 6.96
CA PHE A 320 9.85 9.90 7.93
C PHE A 320 9.86 10.60 9.29
N TRP A 321 10.07 11.91 9.34
CA TRP A 321 10.03 12.68 10.59
C TRP A 321 8.66 12.64 11.30
N TRP A 322 7.55 12.79 10.56
CA TRP A 322 6.21 12.60 11.13
C TRP A 322 5.98 11.20 11.69
N THR A 323 6.64 10.20 11.09
CA THR A 323 6.56 8.81 11.57
C THR A 323 7.36 8.65 12.86
N LEU A 324 8.57 9.23 12.93
CA LEU A 324 9.39 9.25 14.13
C LEU A 324 8.69 9.97 15.29
N LEU A 325 8.22 11.20 15.08
CA LEU A 325 7.55 12.00 16.11
C LEU A 325 6.37 11.23 16.73
N ARG A 326 5.47 10.71 15.90
CA ARG A 326 4.30 9.97 16.39
C ARG A 326 4.65 8.72 17.17
N VAL A 327 5.70 7.99 16.78
CA VAL A 327 6.09 6.75 17.47
C VAL A 327 6.85 7.05 18.75
N LEU A 328 7.80 7.98 18.70
CA LEU A 328 8.61 8.34 19.87
C LEU A 328 7.76 9.00 20.96
N ALA A 329 6.82 9.87 20.59
CA ALA A 329 5.84 10.43 21.54
C ALA A 329 4.99 9.34 22.19
N ARG A 330 4.36 8.46 21.38
CA ARG A 330 3.55 7.34 21.88
C ARG A 330 4.30 6.33 22.76
N THR A 331 5.61 6.25 22.63
CA THR A 331 6.46 5.33 23.40
C THR A 331 7.25 6.04 24.51
N ASP A 332 6.96 7.32 24.77
CA ASP A 332 7.62 8.17 25.77
C ASP A 332 9.15 8.27 25.59
N GLN A 333 9.65 8.11 24.35
CA GLN A 333 11.07 8.12 23.99
C GLN A 333 11.57 9.54 23.64
N TRP A 334 11.29 10.51 24.51
CA TRP A 334 11.59 11.93 24.25
C TRP A 334 13.08 12.25 24.18
N GLU A 335 13.90 11.58 24.99
CA GLU A 335 15.36 11.76 24.97
C GLU A 335 15.97 11.40 23.61
N THR A 336 15.49 10.31 23.00
CA THR A 336 15.89 9.89 21.67
C THR A 336 15.44 10.90 20.62
N LEU A 337 14.21 11.40 20.73
CA LEU A 337 13.66 12.43 19.83
C LEU A 337 14.50 13.71 19.87
N LEU A 338 14.80 14.20 21.08
CA LEU A 338 15.59 15.41 21.32
C LEU A 338 17.02 15.26 20.77
N ALA A 339 17.67 14.11 21.01
CA ALA A 339 19.00 13.84 20.51
C ALA A 339 19.05 13.81 18.97
N LEU A 340 18.01 13.25 18.32
CA LEU A 340 17.89 13.24 16.86
C LEU A 340 17.62 14.64 16.29
N ALA A 341 16.73 15.41 16.91
CA ALA A 341 16.40 16.78 16.50
C ALA A 341 17.58 17.74 16.68
N ARG A 342 18.38 17.57 17.73
CA ARG A 342 19.64 18.31 17.95
C ARG A 342 20.70 18.00 16.89
N ALA A 343 20.75 16.75 16.43
CA ALA A 343 21.78 16.30 15.51
C ALA A 343 21.44 16.59 14.04
N ASN A 344 20.16 16.63 13.67
CA ASN A 344 19.70 17.01 12.34
C ASN A 344 18.46 17.89 12.44
N ARG A 345 18.46 19.03 11.74
CA ARG A 345 17.26 19.87 11.61
C ARG A 345 16.09 19.01 11.08
N PRO A 346 14.94 18.96 11.78
CA PRO A 346 13.77 18.23 11.30
C PRO A 346 13.24 18.84 10.00
N SER A 347 12.91 18.00 9.02
CA SER A 347 12.29 18.47 7.77
C SER A 347 10.85 18.94 7.95
N ILE A 348 10.26 18.69 9.12
CA ILE A 348 8.96 19.19 9.56
C ILE A 348 9.06 20.53 10.33
N GLY A 349 10.28 21.00 10.63
CA GLY A 349 10.50 22.12 11.56
C GLY A 349 10.46 21.70 13.03
N TYR A 350 10.79 22.61 13.93
CA TYR A 350 10.73 22.35 15.38
C TYR A 350 9.34 22.58 15.99
N VAL A 351 8.53 23.47 15.39
CA VAL A 351 7.18 23.82 15.88
C VAL A 351 6.29 22.59 16.12
N PRO A 352 6.11 21.66 15.15
CA PRO A 352 5.22 20.53 15.37
C PRO A 352 5.74 19.52 16.39
N ILE A 353 7.05 19.52 16.66
CA ILE A 353 7.64 18.68 17.70
C ILE A 353 7.28 19.26 19.07
N VAL A 354 7.36 20.59 19.22
CA VAL A 354 7.06 21.27 20.48
C VAL A 354 5.57 21.19 20.80
N GLU A 355 4.67 21.41 19.83
CA GLU A 355 3.22 21.23 20.02
C GLU A 355 2.91 19.85 20.63
N VAL A 356 3.46 18.78 20.05
CA VAL A 356 3.26 17.41 20.55
C VAL A 356 3.91 17.18 21.92
N MET A 357 5.00 17.89 22.24
CA MET A 357 5.64 17.80 23.55
C MET A 357 4.82 18.52 24.63
N LEU A 358 4.15 19.62 24.27
CA LEU A 358 3.29 20.39 25.17
C LEU A 358 2.00 19.62 25.45
N ASP A 359 1.41 18.99 24.42
CA ASP A 359 0.25 18.10 24.55
C ASP A 359 0.48 16.93 25.54
N ASP A 360 1.74 16.49 25.72
CA ASP A 360 2.14 15.38 26.61
C ASP A 360 2.87 15.88 27.90
N ASP A 361 2.66 17.14 28.29
CA ASP A 361 3.19 17.80 29.51
C ASP A 361 4.74 17.82 29.63
N LYS A 362 5.47 17.83 28.51
CA LYS A 362 6.95 17.81 28.46
C LYS A 362 7.58 19.20 28.30
N HIS A 363 7.12 20.19 29.07
CA HIS A 363 7.57 21.59 29.00
C HIS A 363 9.08 21.77 29.17
N ASP A 364 9.71 21.02 30.09
CA ASP A 364 11.16 21.14 30.34
C ASP A 364 11.98 20.76 29.11
N LEU A 365 11.59 19.68 28.42
CA LEU A 365 12.25 19.22 27.21
C LEU A 365 11.99 20.16 26.02
N ALA A 366 10.82 20.80 25.97
CA ALA A 366 10.50 21.80 24.95
C ALA A 366 11.39 23.06 25.10
N ARG A 367 11.61 23.54 26.34
CA ARG A 367 12.57 24.63 26.62
C ARG A 367 14.00 24.25 26.22
N ASP A 368 14.36 22.99 26.42
CA ASP A 368 15.66 22.43 26.04
C ASP A 368 15.88 22.38 24.52
N LEU A 369 14.80 22.30 23.74
CA LEU A 369 14.81 22.36 22.29
C LEU A 369 14.97 23.81 21.80
N LEU A 370 14.37 24.78 22.49
CA LEU A 370 14.44 26.21 22.14
C LEU A 370 15.90 26.69 21.98
N ASN A 371 16.78 26.27 22.89
CA ASN A 371 18.22 26.61 22.88
C ASN A 371 18.97 26.10 21.64
N VAL A 372 18.37 25.19 20.88
CA VAL A 372 18.95 24.53 19.70
C VAL A 372 18.50 25.23 18.41
N ILE A 373 17.37 25.93 18.44
CA ILE A 373 16.78 26.56 17.27
C ILE A 373 17.62 27.78 16.88
N GLN A 374 18.22 27.72 15.69
CA GLN A 374 19.03 28.82 15.13
C GLN A 374 18.19 29.83 14.34
N ASP A 375 16.99 29.42 13.93
CA ASP A 375 16.10 30.19 13.06
C ASP A 375 15.24 31.13 13.90
N THR A 376 15.35 32.45 13.70
CA THR A 376 14.70 33.46 14.54
C THR A 376 13.18 33.32 14.50
N ASP A 377 12.61 33.06 13.32
CA ASP A 377 11.15 32.99 13.14
C ASP A 377 10.58 31.73 13.82
N GLU A 378 11.23 30.57 13.67
CA GLU A 378 10.81 29.34 14.37
C GLU A 378 11.05 29.46 15.88
N HIS A 379 12.11 30.15 16.32
CA HIS A 379 12.40 30.37 17.72
C HIS A 379 11.35 31.26 18.40
N GLU A 380 10.93 32.34 17.74
CA GLU A 380 9.84 33.20 18.24
C GLU A 380 8.50 32.45 18.31
N GLN A 381 8.18 31.64 17.29
CA GLN A 381 6.95 30.83 17.30
C GLN A 381 6.92 29.80 18.44
N VAL A 382 8.03 29.10 18.67
CA VAL A 382 8.14 28.13 19.76
C VAL A 382 8.08 28.82 21.13
N LEU A 383 8.69 30.00 21.25
CA LEU A 383 8.62 30.80 22.49
C LEU A 383 7.19 31.26 22.78
N ALA A 384 6.46 31.73 21.76
CA ALA A 384 5.06 32.12 21.91
C ALA A 384 4.17 30.95 22.35
N LEU A 385 4.35 29.75 21.78
CA LEU A 385 3.62 28.55 22.21
C LEU A 385 3.89 28.20 23.67
N LEU A 386 5.15 28.32 24.12
CA LEU A 386 5.50 28.07 25.53
C LEU A 386 4.91 29.10 26.49
N GLU A 387 4.72 30.35 26.06
CA GLU A 387 4.07 31.40 26.85
C GLU A 387 2.55 31.20 26.90
N GLU A 388 1.90 30.84 25.78
CA GLU A 388 0.46 30.59 25.71
C GLU A 388 0.02 29.43 26.62
N ASP A 389 0.78 28.32 26.64
CA ASP A 389 0.45 27.19 27.52
C ASP A 389 0.72 27.50 29.01
N ALA A 390 1.76 28.27 29.32
CA ALA A 390 2.04 28.70 30.69
C ALA A 390 0.91 29.59 31.26
N ASP A 391 0.38 30.50 30.43
CA ASP A 391 -0.78 31.33 30.79
C ASP A 391 -2.08 30.50 30.92
N GLY A 392 -2.17 29.36 30.22
CA GLY A 392 -3.27 28.41 30.31
C GLY A 392 -3.27 27.58 31.60
N GLU A 393 -2.11 27.07 32.02
CA GLU A 393 -1.94 26.32 33.28
C GLU A 393 -2.26 27.18 34.51
N GLU A 394 -1.86 28.46 34.51
CA GLU A 394 -2.18 29.38 35.62
C GLU A 394 -3.69 29.63 35.74
N GLN A 395 -4.43 29.63 34.64
CA GLN A 395 -5.89 29.80 34.64
C GLN A 395 -6.64 28.54 35.09
N GLU A 396 -6.18 27.35 34.71
CA GLU A 396 -6.76 26.09 35.19
C GLU A 396 -6.47 25.88 36.68
N HIS A 397 -5.26 26.19 37.15
CA HIS A 397 -4.90 26.05 38.56
C HIS A 397 -5.70 27.01 39.46
N PHE A 398 -5.99 28.22 39.00
CA PHE A 398 -6.89 29.15 39.70
C PHE A 398 -8.34 28.65 39.78
N HIS A 399 -8.79 27.85 38.81
CA HIS A 399 -10.17 27.36 38.77
C HIS A 399 -10.39 26.11 39.64
N VAL A 400 -9.35 25.29 39.85
CA VAL A 400 -9.41 24.10 40.72
C VAL A 400 -9.34 24.47 42.21
N ASP A 401 -8.62 25.53 42.58
CA ASP A 401 -8.51 25.97 43.99
C ASP A 401 -9.73 26.77 44.50
N THR A 402 -10.75 26.98 43.66
CA THR A 402 -12.01 27.67 44.03
C THR A 402 -13.24 26.74 44.20
N LEU A 403 -13.05 25.42 44.22
CA LEU A 403 -14.06 24.42 44.60
C LEU A 403 -13.67 23.73 45.90
#